data_AF-A0A5B8N0M5-F1
#
_entry.id   AF-A0A5B8N0M5-F1
#
_cell.length_a   1.000
_cell.length_b   1.000
_cell.length_c   1.000
_cell.angle_alpha   90.00
_cell.angle_beta   90.00
_cell.angle_gamma   90.00
#
_symmetry.space_group_name_H-M   'P 1'
#
loop_
_entity.id
_entity.type
_entity.pdbx_description
1 polymer ?
#
loop_
_entity_poly.entity_id
_entity_poly.type
_entity_poly.pdbx_seq_one_letter_code
_entity_poly.pdbx_strand_id
1 'polypeptide(L)'
;MDSDKFTVADDSGNTAIAGTLTTTGATVLNGGLTMDSDKFTVADDSGNTAIAGTLGVTGDTTVTGATVLNGGLTMDSDKFTVADDSGNTAIAGTLGVTGDTTVTGATVLNGGLTMDSDKFTVADDSGNTAIAGTLGVTTDWRHCVEWWFDDGLGQVYRG
;
A
#
# COMPACT_ATOMS: atom_id res chain seq x y z
N MET A 1 -30.49 -14.37 -52.89
CA MET A 1 -29.54 -14.01 -51.82
C MET A 1 -28.38 -14.98 -51.92
N ASP A 2 -27.15 -14.53 -51.68
CA ASP A 2 -25.99 -15.42 -51.59
C ASP A 2 -26.14 -16.21 -50.27
N SER A 3 -26.65 -17.44 -50.38
CA SER A 3 -27.13 -18.26 -49.26
C SER A 3 -26.04 -18.61 -48.26
N ASP A 4 -24.78 -18.40 -48.59
CA ASP A 4 -23.67 -18.90 -47.78
C ASP A 4 -23.06 -17.78 -46.93
N LYS A 5 -23.40 -16.51 -47.20
CA LYS A 5 -22.82 -15.34 -46.51
C LYS A 5 -23.64 -14.84 -45.33
N PHE A 6 -24.96 -15.00 -45.40
CA PHE A 6 -25.91 -14.67 -44.34
C PHE A 6 -26.98 -15.76 -44.29
N THR A 7 -26.99 -16.54 -43.20
CA THR A 7 -27.99 -17.59 -42.98
C THR A 7 -28.74 -17.34 -41.68
N VAL A 8 -30.01 -17.69 -41.68
CA VAL A 8 -30.84 -17.82 -40.49
C VAL A 8 -31.40 -19.24 -40.50
N ALA A 9 -31.13 -20.02 -39.46
CA ALA A 9 -31.64 -21.37 -39.35
C ALA A 9 -33.12 -21.35 -38.92
N ASP A 10 -34.01 -21.96 -39.70
CA ASP A 10 -35.46 -21.90 -39.47
C ASP A 10 -35.91 -22.52 -38.15
N ASP A 11 -35.15 -23.50 -37.63
CA ASP A 11 -35.48 -24.27 -36.42
C ASP A 11 -35.05 -23.58 -35.11
N SER A 12 -34.02 -22.75 -35.17
CA SER A 12 -33.34 -22.17 -33.99
C SER A 12 -33.28 -20.65 -34.03
N GLY A 13 -33.47 -20.03 -35.19
CA GLY A 13 -33.22 -18.60 -35.42
C GLY A 13 -31.74 -18.23 -35.41
N ASN A 14 -30.82 -19.21 -35.30
CA ASN A 14 -29.39 -18.97 -35.28
C ASN A 14 -28.97 -18.26 -36.56
N THR A 15 -28.25 -17.15 -36.41
CA THR A 15 -27.79 -16.33 -37.53
C THR A 15 -26.28 -16.52 -37.71
N ALA A 16 -25.82 -16.84 -38.92
CA ALA A 16 -24.40 -16.86 -39.26
C ALA A 16 -24.08 -15.78 -40.28
N ILE A 17 -22.98 -15.06 -40.06
CA ILE A 17 -22.49 -13.99 -40.93
C ILE A 17 -21.04 -14.31 -41.26
N ALA A 18 -20.75 -14.63 -42.52
CA ALA A 18 -19.39 -14.98 -42.94
C ALA A 18 -18.44 -13.77 -43.01
N GLY A 19 -19.00 -12.56 -43.11
CA GLY A 19 -18.27 -11.30 -43.11
C GLY A 19 -18.27 -10.60 -41.74
N THR A 20 -17.96 -9.31 -41.75
CA THR A 20 -18.03 -8.47 -40.55
C THR A 20 -19.46 -8.02 -40.28
N LEU A 21 -19.92 -8.13 -39.03
CA LEU A 21 -21.12 -7.47 -38.54
C LEU A 21 -20.75 -6.13 -37.90
N THR A 22 -21.29 -5.03 -38.42
CA THR A 22 -21.15 -3.69 -37.83
C THR A 22 -22.48 -3.24 -37.23
N THR A 23 -22.49 -2.94 -35.94
CA THR A 23 -23.65 -2.38 -35.21
C THR A 23 -23.36 -0.95 -34.78
N THR A 24 -24.18 0.01 -35.18
CA THR A 24 -23.95 1.44 -34.90
C THR A 24 -24.77 1.98 -33.71
N GLY A 25 -25.75 1.21 -33.23
CA GLY A 25 -26.59 1.56 -32.08
C GLY A 25 -26.28 0.70 -30.85
N ALA A 26 -27.06 0.91 -29.78
CA ALA A 26 -27.00 0.07 -28.59
C ALA A 26 -27.38 -1.38 -28.93
N THR A 27 -26.60 -2.32 -28.42
CA THR A 27 -26.88 -3.75 -28.52
C THR A 27 -27.33 -4.25 -27.16
N VAL A 28 -28.43 -5.00 -27.14
CA VAL A 28 -28.91 -5.70 -25.94
C VAL A 28 -28.65 -7.19 -26.14
N LEU A 29 -27.90 -7.81 -25.24
CA LEU A 29 -27.60 -9.23 -25.21
C LEU A 29 -28.22 -9.83 -23.94
N ASN A 30 -29.16 -10.77 -24.08
CA ASN A 30 -29.87 -11.42 -22.95
C ASN A 30 -29.26 -12.79 -22.58
N GLY A 31 -27.98 -13.00 -22.86
CA GLY A 31 -27.28 -14.27 -22.61
C GLY A 31 -25.80 -14.08 -22.33
N GLY A 32 -25.42 -12.89 -21.83
CA GLY A 32 -24.03 -12.49 -21.68
C GLY A 32 -23.30 -12.20 -23.00
N LEU A 33 -21.98 -12.01 -22.90
CA LEU A 33 -21.06 -11.79 -24.02
C LEU A 33 -19.87 -12.73 -23.88
N THR A 34 -19.49 -13.43 -24.94
CA THR A 34 -18.30 -14.28 -24.97
C THR A 34 -17.52 -13.99 -26.25
N MET A 35 -16.25 -13.60 -26.10
CA MET A 35 -15.34 -13.35 -27.22
C MET A 35 -14.13 -14.28 -27.10
N ASP A 36 -13.78 -14.92 -28.22
CA ASP A 36 -12.72 -15.94 -28.28
C ASP A 36 -12.90 -17.03 -27.21
N SER A 37 -14.14 -17.53 -27.08
CA SER A 37 -14.64 -18.57 -26.16
C SER A 37 -14.47 -18.35 -24.65
N ASP A 38 -13.32 -17.84 -24.19
CA ASP A 38 -12.97 -17.70 -22.77
C ASP A 38 -12.09 -16.46 -22.46
N LYS A 39 -11.62 -15.71 -23.46
CA LYS A 39 -10.65 -14.62 -23.23
C LYS A 39 -11.27 -13.35 -22.69
N PHE A 40 -12.47 -13.03 -23.14
CA PHE A 40 -13.28 -11.93 -22.63
C PHE A 40 -14.73 -12.37 -22.51
N THR A 41 -15.24 -12.46 -21.29
CA THR A 41 -16.61 -12.87 -21.02
C THR A 41 -17.31 -11.91 -20.07
N VAL A 42 -18.58 -11.62 -20.32
CA VAL A 42 -19.48 -10.94 -19.38
C VAL A 42 -20.60 -11.91 -19.03
N ALA A 43 -20.68 -12.31 -17.75
CA ALA A 43 -21.71 -13.22 -17.26
C ALA A 43 -23.08 -12.53 -17.21
N ASP A 44 -24.13 -13.20 -17.70
CA ASP A 44 -25.47 -12.63 -17.82
C ASP A 44 -26.07 -12.28 -16.44
N ASP A 45 -26.07 -13.25 -15.52
CA ASP A 45 -26.75 -13.11 -14.23
C ASP A 45 -26.05 -12.13 -13.27
N SER A 46 -24.73 -12.00 -13.36
CA SER A 46 -23.94 -11.25 -12.37
C SER A 46 -23.27 -10.01 -12.94
N GLY A 47 -23.17 -9.87 -14.27
CA GLY A 47 -22.39 -8.83 -14.94
C GLY A 47 -20.88 -8.95 -14.74
N ASN A 48 -20.38 -10.09 -14.25
CA ASN A 48 -18.95 -10.27 -14.00
C ASN A 48 -18.19 -10.31 -15.32
N THR A 49 -17.17 -9.45 -15.45
CA THR A 49 -16.25 -9.46 -16.57
C THR A 49 -15.02 -10.30 -16.23
N ALA A 50 -14.72 -11.31 -17.04
CA ALA A 50 -13.45 -12.04 -16.97
C ALA A 50 -12.57 -11.63 -18.15
N ILE A 51 -11.30 -11.36 -17.86
CA ILE A 51 -10.26 -11.03 -18.85
C ILE A 51 -9.10 -11.98 -18.57
N ALA A 52 -8.91 -12.99 -19.43
CA ALA A 52 -7.86 -13.99 -19.23
C ALA A 52 -6.45 -13.45 -19.50
N GLY A 53 -6.35 -12.33 -20.24
CA GLY A 53 -5.10 -11.63 -20.54
C GLY A 53 -4.89 -10.38 -19.69
N THR A 54 -4.03 -9.49 -20.17
CA THR A 54 -3.77 -8.21 -19.51
C THR A 54 -4.84 -7.17 -19.86
N LEU A 55 -5.41 -6.53 -18.83
CA LEU A 55 -6.21 -5.33 -18.99
C LEU A 55 -5.31 -4.09 -18.91
N GLY A 56 -5.13 -3.40 -20.03
CA GLY A 56 -4.50 -2.07 -20.05
C GLY A 56 -5.53 -0.97 -19.85
N VAL A 57 -5.30 -0.06 -18.92
CA VAL A 57 -6.16 1.12 -18.69
C VAL A 57 -5.31 2.38 -18.84
N THR A 58 -5.71 3.27 -19.74
CA THR A 58 -4.97 4.52 -20.05
C THR A 58 -5.53 5.75 -19.35
N GLY A 59 -6.79 5.67 -18.89
CA GLY A 59 -7.45 6.74 -18.15
C GLY A 59 -7.64 6.39 -16.67
N ASP A 60 -8.38 7.25 -15.98
CA ASP A 60 -8.66 7.07 -14.57
C ASP A 60 -9.57 5.87 -14.33
N THR A 61 -9.26 5.07 -13.31
CA THR A 61 -10.11 4.00 -12.81
C THR A 61 -10.64 4.39 -11.45
N THR A 62 -11.97 4.39 -11.28
CA THR A 62 -12.60 4.60 -9.97
C THR A 62 -13.13 3.27 -9.44
N VAL A 63 -12.69 2.87 -8.24
CA VAL A 63 -13.23 1.72 -7.51
C VAL A 63 -13.90 2.22 -6.24
N THR A 64 -15.20 2.00 -6.11
CA THR A 64 -16.00 2.45 -4.96
C THR A 64 -16.03 1.44 -3.81
N GLY A 65 -15.69 0.18 -4.09
CA GLY A 65 -15.62 -0.91 -3.12
C GLY A 65 -14.18 -1.30 -2.77
N ALA A 66 -14.05 -2.47 -2.12
CA ALA A 66 -12.76 -3.05 -1.86
C ALA A 66 -12.16 -3.68 -3.13
N THR A 67 -10.84 -3.63 -3.23
CA THR A 67 -10.06 -4.33 -4.26
C THR A 67 -9.20 -5.38 -3.60
N VAL A 68 -9.18 -6.59 -4.16
CA VAL A 68 -8.28 -7.67 -3.74
C VAL A 68 -7.25 -7.89 -4.86
N LEU A 69 -5.96 -7.76 -4.52
CA LEU A 69 -4.84 -7.92 -5.45
C LEU A 69 -3.94 -9.08 -4.97
N ASN A 70 -4.16 -10.28 -5.51
CA ASN A 70 -3.43 -11.51 -5.12
C ASN A 70 -2.03 -11.63 -5.77
N GLY A 71 -1.46 -10.53 -6.24
CA GLY A 71 -0.12 -10.48 -6.82
C GLY A 71 0.68 -9.29 -6.31
N GLY A 72 0.21 -8.69 -5.21
CA GLY A 72 0.73 -7.44 -4.68
C GLY A 72 0.28 -6.20 -5.44
N LEU A 73 0.89 -5.07 -5.08
CA LEU A 73 0.66 -3.76 -5.69
C LEU A 73 2.01 -3.12 -5.99
N THR A 74 2.18 -2.59 -7.19
CA THR A 74 3.35 -1.80 -7.59
C THR A 74 2.89 -0.55 -8.30
N MET A 75 3.25 0.62 -7.78
CA MET A 75 3.00 1.90 -8.43
C MET A 75 4.31 2.58 -8.83
N ASP A 76 4.25 3.22 -10.00
CA ASP A 76 5.40 3.91 -10.62
C ASP A 76 6.67 3.03 -10.63
N SER A 77 6.49 1.79 -11.11
CA SER A 77 7.49 0.71 -11.19
C SER A 77 8.08 0.19 -9.87
N ASP A 78 8.37 1.05 -8.90
CA ASP A 78 9.01 0.69 -7.63
C ASP A 78 8.81 1.70 -6.48
N LYS A 79 8.09 2.81 -6.69
CA LYS A 79 8.01 3.90 -5.68
C LYS A 79 7.12 3.58 -4.50
N PHE A 80 6.07 2.81 -4.74
CA PHE A 80 5.20 2.26 -3.72
C PHE A 80 4.89 0.81 -4.07
N THR A 81 5.34 -0.12 -3.23
CA THR A 81 5.05 -1.54 -3.42
C THR A 81 4.45 -2.16 -2.17
N VAL A 82 3.55 -3.12 -2.35
CA VAL A 82 3.05 -4.03 -1.32
C VAL A 82 3.32 -5.45 -1.81
N ALA A 83 4.20 -6.16 -1.11
CA ALA A 83 4.57 -7.52 -1.46
C ALA A 83 3.46 -8.52 -1.06
N ASP A 84 3.04 -9.37 -2.01
CA ASP A 84 1.94 -10.33 -1.83
C ASP A 84 2.16 -11.27 -0.63
N ASP A 85 3.32 -11.93 -0.59
CA ASP A 85 3.60 -12.98 0.41
C ASP A 85 3.78 -12.47 1.85
N SER A 86 4.20 -11.21 2.01
CA SER A 86 4.59 -10.67 3.33
C SER A 86 3.73 -9.49 3.80
N GLY A 87 3.00 -8.85 2.89
CA GLY A 87 2.34 -7.57 3.17
C GLY A 87 3.30 -6.42 3.42
N ASN A 88 4.61 -6.59 3.20
CA ASN A 88 5.60 -5.54 3.41
C ASN A 88 5.36 -4.40 2.43
N THR A 89 5.31 -3.18 2.95
CA THR A 89 5.19 -1.95 2.17
C THR A 89 6.56 -1.30 2.00
N ALA A 90 6.98 -1.05 0.76
CA ALA A 90 8.12 -0.21 0.47
C ALA A 90 7.68 1.15 -0.06
N ILE A 91 8.26 2.22 0.49
CA ILE A 91 8.06 3.59 0.04
C ILE A 91 9.46 4.14 -0.25
N ALA A 92 9.79 4.31 -1.54
CA ALA A 92 11.12 4.79 -1.93
C ALA A 92 11.34 6.28 -1.61
N GLY A 93 10.24 7.04 -1.44
CA GLY A 93 10.25 8.45 -1.09
C GLY A 93 9.93 8.70 0.39
N THR A 94 9.52 9.93 0.70
CA THR A 94 9.11 10.33 2.05
C THR A 94 7.66 9.90 2.33
N LEU A 95 7.43 9.20 3.44
CA LEU A 95 6.09 8.99 3.99
C LEU A 95 5.69 10.17 4.88
N GLY A 96 4.72 10.96 4.44
CA GLY A 96 4.09 11.98 5.27
C GLY A 96 2.87 11.42 6.00
N VAL A 97 2.79 11.63 7.32
CA VAL A 97 1.63 11.24 8.14
C VAL A 97 1.12 12.48 8.90
N THR A 98 -0.14 12.83 8.70
CA THR A 98 -0.77 13.99 9.36
C THR A 98 -1.50 13.61 10.66
N GLY A 99 -1.95 12.36 10.77
CA GLY A 99 -2.64 11.84 11.95
C GLY A 99 -1.70 11.08 12.90
N ASP A 100 -2.29 10.48 13.93
CA ASP A 100 -1.56 9.67 14.89
C ASP A 100 -1.02 8.38 14.24
N THR A 101 0.18 7.99 14.64
CA THR A 101 0.79 6.71 14.26
C THR A 101 0.94 5.84 15.50
N THR A 102 0.36 4.65 15.49
CA THR A 102 0.54 3.65 16.56
C THR A 102 1.40 2.50 16.05
N VAL A 103 2.51 2.23 16.73
CA VAL A 103 3.37 1.06 16.48
C VAL A 103 3.33 0.18 17.70
N THR A 104 2.81 -1.05 17.55
CA THR A 104 2.63 -2.00 18.66
C THR A 104 3.90 -2.83 18.94
N GLY A 105 4.80 -2.90 17.95
CA GLY A 105 6.08 -3.60 18.04
C GLY A 105 7.27 -2.66 18.26
N ALA A 106 8.47 -3.23 18.21
CA ALA A 106 9.69 -2.43 18.19
C ALA A 106 9.82 -1.67 16.87
N THR A 107 10.34 -0.45 16.94
CA THR A 107 10.74 0.34 15.76
C THR A 107 12.26 0.36 15.68
N VAL A 108 12.79 -0.01 14.51
CA VAL A 108 14.21 0.16 14.21
C VAL A 108 14.34 1.34 13.26
N LEU A 109 15.03 2.38 13.71
CA LEU A 109 15.41 3.53 12.89
C LEU A 109 16.90 3.39 12.60
N ASN A 110 17.25 3.24 11.33
CA ASN A 110 18.65 3.14 10.89
C ASN A 110 19.32 4.52 10.72
N GLY A 111 18.57 5.59 10.98
CA GLY A 111 19.07 6.95 11.04
C GLY A 111 18.72 7.58 12.39
N GLY A 112 19.06 8.86 12.54
CA GLY A 112 18.70 9.62 13.74
C GLY A 112 17.18 9.76 13.94
N LEU A 113 16.80 10.07 15.18
CA LEU A 113 15.43 10.43 15.55
C LEU A 113 15.36 11.92 15.86
N THR A 114 14.39 12.62 15.31
CA THR A 114 14.11 14.02 15.63
C THR A 114 12.61 14.17 15.89
N MET A 115 12.26 14.69 17.07
CA MET A 115 10.89 14.91 17.48
C MET A 115 10.68 16.37 17.84
N ASP A 116 9.55 16.92 17.38
CA ASP A 116 9.21 18.33 17.49
C ASP A 116 10.37 19.25 17.06
N SER A 117 10.88 18.99 15.85
CA SER A 117 12.01 19.67 15.18
C SER A 117 13.38 19.57 15.87
N ASP A 118 13.45 19.76 17.18
CA ASP A 118 14.69 19.79 17.97
C ASP A 118 14.52 19.48 19.46
N LYS A 119 13.28 19.25 19.96
CA LYS A 119 13.05 19.10 21.41
C LYS A 119 13.56 17.79 21.97
N PHE A 120 13.50 16.74 21.17
CA PHE A 120 14.08 15.45 21.49
C PHE A 120 14.75 14.89 20.24
N THR A 121 16.06 14.70 20.31
CA THR A 121 16.82 14.11 19.20
C THR A 121 17.73 12.97 19.67
N VAL A 122 17.96 12.01 18.78
CA VAL A 122 18.97 10.96 18.90
C VAL A 122 19.84 11.03 17.65
N ALA A 123 21.12 11.32 17.81
CA ALA A 123 22.06 11.41 16.70
C ALA A 123 22.42 10.01 16.18
N ASP A 124 22.40 9.83 14.86
CA ASP A 124 22.67 8.56 14.18
C ASP A 124 24.06 7.98 14.54
N ASP A 125 25.11 8.75 14.28
CA ASP A 125 26.49 8.27 14.40
C ASP A 125 26.97 8.00 15.84
N SER A 126 26.32 8.60 16.83
CA SER A 126 26.79 8.56 18.23
C SER A 126 25.79 7.98 19.22
N GLY A 127 24.51 7.88 18.85
CA GLY A 127 23.42 7.57 19.78
C GLY A 127 23.18 8.65 20.85
N ASN A 128 23.87 9.80 20.77
CA ASN A 128 23.72 10.87 21.75
C ASN A 128 22.28 11.40 21.74
N THR A 129 21.68 11.48 22.92
CA THR A 129 20.34 12.05 23.10
C THR A 129 20.44 13.51 23.52
N ALA A 130 19.72 14.40 22.85
CA ALA A 130 19.53 15.77 23.29
C ALA A 130 18.08 16.01 23.70
N ILE A 131 17.90 16.67 24.84
CA ILE A 131 16.59 17.05 25.39
C ILE A 131 16.66 18.54 25.68
N ALA A 132 15.98 19.35 24.86
CA ALA A 132 15.99 20.81 25.03
C ALA A 132 15.22 21.25 26.28
N GLY A 133 14.29 20.43 26.76
CA GLY A 133 13.53 20.63 27.99
C GLY A 133 14.22 20.07 29.24
N THR A 134 13.42 19.87 30.30
CA THR A 134 13.89 19.22 31.52
C THR A 134 13.79 17.70 31.38
N LEU A 135 14.91 16.98 31.58
CA LEU A 135 14.89 15.53 31.73
C LEU A 135 14.43 15.16 33.15
N GLY A 136 13.21 14.66 33.26
CA GLY A 136 12.72 14.07 34.51
C GLY A 136 13.25 12.65 34.69
N VAL A 137 14.21 12.47 35.59
CA VAL A 137 14.70 11.14 35.99
C VAL A 137 13.90 10.65 37.20
N THR A 138 13.35 9.44 37.11
CA THR A 138 12.46 8.87 38.13
C THR A 138 13.19 8.11 39.25
N THR A 139 14.49 7.88 39.09
CA THR A 139 15.35 7.26 40.12
C THR A 139 16.31 8.26 40.74
N ASP A 140 16.66 7.99 41.99
CA ASP A 140 17.44 8.87 42.85
C ASP A 140 18.88 9.04 42.33
N TRP A 141 19.27 10.28 42.09
CA TRP A 141 20.64 10.69 41.71
C TRP A 141 21.67 10.53 42.85
N ARG A 142 21.34 9.80 43.92
CA ARG A 142 22.09 9.75 45.18
C ARG A 142 23.53 9.24 45.11
N HIS A 143 24.00 8.71 43.98
CA HIS A 143 25.35 8.11 43.91
C HIS A 143 26.48 9.01 43.35
N CYS A 144 26.21 10.26 42.96
CA CYS A 144 27.30 11.12 42.44
C CYS A 144 27.93 12.07 43.48
N VAL A 145 27.41 12.15 44.70
CA VAL A 145 27.91 13.11 45.72
C VAL A 145 28.74 12.46 46.83
N GLU A 146 28.74 11.13 46.98
CA GLU A 146 29.45 10.45 48.08
C GLU A 146 30.91 10.04 47.79
N TRP A 147 31.46 10.36 46.62
CA TRP A 147 32.85 10.05 46.27
C TRP A 147 33.89 11.08 46.77
N TRP A 148 33.47 12.09 47.56
CA TRP A 148 34.39 13.12 48.08
C TRP A 148 34.75 12.98 49.56
N PHE A 149 34.35 11.89 50.24
CA PHE A 149 34.61 11.75 51.68
C PHE A 149 35.29 10.45 52.12
N ASP A 150 35.66 9.54 51.21
CA ASP A 150 36.27 8.25 51.60
C ASP A 150 37.69 8.01 51.04
N ASP A 151 38.44 9.07 50.83
CA ASP A 151 39.90 9.06 50.67
C ASP A 151 40.57 9.67 51.92
N GLY A 152 40.12 9.22 53.09
CA GLY A 152 40.99 8.94 54.24
C GLY A 152 41.81 10.09 54.88
N LEU A 153 41.60 11.37 54.54
CA LEU A 153 42.32 12.48 55.17
C LEU A 153 41.45 13.73 55.35
N GLY A 154 41.01 13.99 56.58
CA GLY A 154 40.79 15.36 57.08
C GLY A 154 39.34 15.86 57.13
N GLN A 155 38.86 16.07 58.35
CA GLN A 155 37.57 16.66 58.71
C GLN A 155 37.48 18.19 58.52
N VAL A 156 36.29 18.65 58.07
CA VAL A 156 35.48 19.82 58.54
C VAL A 156 35.94 21.23 58.09
N TYR A 157 35.08 22.08 57.51
CA TYR A 157 34.18 22.98 58.24
C TYR A 157 32.99 23.50 57.42
N ARG A 158 31.79 23.45 58.02
CA ARG A 158 30.63 24.26 57.61
C ARG A 158 30.64 25.58 58.39
N GLY A 159 30.53 26.68 57.67
CA GLY A 159 30.08 27.99 58.13
C GLY A 159 28.95 28.46 57.22
#